data_AF-A0A9D7EHZ0-F1
#
_entry.id   AF-A0A9D7EHZ0-F1
#
_cell.length_a   1.000
_cell.length_b   1.000
_cell.length_c   1.000
_cell.angle_alpha   90.00
_cell.angle_beta   90.00
_cell.angle_gamma   90.00
#
_symmetry.space_group_name_H-M   'P 1'
#
loop_
_entity.id
_entity.type
_entity.pdbx_description
1 polymer ?
#
loop_
_entity_poly.entity_id
_entity_poly.type
_entity_poly.pdbx_seq_one_letter_code
_entity_poly.pdbx_strand_id
1 'polypeptide(L)'
;MHYVGNDDYFRVNGTLDPAHLSQIVSISSPANELLQKHLLKNNFFLVYREGGVRVAVNFYNTPAEIDRLIEVLQQFKKQELSVATQPR
;
A
#
# COMPACT_ATOMS: atom_id res chain seq x y z
N MET A 1 7.27 -2.64 -17.22
CA MET A 1 6.94 -2.83 -15.80
C MET A 1 7.37 -1.57 -15.06
N HIS A 2 6.41 -0.72 -14.65
CA HIS A 2 6.71 0.49 -13.88
C HIS A 2 6.94 0.09 -12.42
N TYR A 3 8.18 0.17 -11.96
CA TYR A 3 8.55 -0.13 -10.58
C TYR A 3 8.18 1.07 -9.69
N VAL A 4 7.46 0.82 -8.60
CA VAL A 4 6.98 1.84 -7.65
C VAL A 4 8.15 2.32 -6.79
N GLY A 5 8.97 3.20 -7.36
CA GLY A 5 9.93 4.02 -6.62
C GLY A 5 9.46 5.46 -6.44
N ASN A 6 8.47 5.92 -7.22
CA ASN A 6 7.97 7.30 -7.21
C ASN A 6 6.43 7.31 -7.35
N ASP A 7 5.72 7.04 -6.25
CA ASP A 7 4.33 7.46 -6.12
C ASP A 7 4.29 8.65 -5.14
N ASP A 8 3.70 9.77 -5.56
CA ASP A 8 3.68 11.00 -4.73
C ASP A 8 2.83 10.87 -3.46
N TYR A 9 2.02 9.81 -3.36
CA TYR A 9 1.07 9.59 -2.28
C TYR A 9 1.45 8.39 -1.41
N PHE A 10 2.01 7.33 -2.01
CA PHE A 10 2.49 6.16 -1.29
C PHE A 10 4.01 6.11 -1.21
N ARG A 11 4.52 5.86 -0.02
CA ARG A 11 5.93 5.55 0.19
C ARG A 11 6.10 4.11 0.64
N VAL A 12 6.89 3.36 -0.10
CA VAL A 12 7.35 2.03 0.28
C VAL A 12 8.58 2.19 1.18
N ASN A 13 8.51 1.66 2.39
CA ASN A 13 9.59 1.64 3.35
C ASN A 13 10.21 0.24 3.39
N GLY A 14 11.51 0.17 3.12
CA GLY A 14 12.27 -1.07 3.02
C GLY A 14 13.48 -0.88 2.11
N THR A 15 14.39 -1.85 2.11
CA THR A 15 15.45 -1.89 1.11
C THR A 15 14.90 -2.48 -0.20
N LEU A 16 15.35 -1.94 -1.33
CA LEU A 16 15.08 -2.49 -2.67
C LEU A 16 16.27 -3.30 -3.20
N ASP A 17 17.35 -3.39 -2.43
CA ASP A 17 18.51 -4.22 -2.77
C ASP A 17 18.12 -5.71 -2.73
N PRO A 18 18.20 -6.44 -3.86
CA PRO A 18 17.89 -7.86 -3.93
C PRO A 18 18.54 -8.73 -2.86
N ALA A 19 19.76 -8.38 -2.43
CA ALA A 19 20.50 -9.13 -1.42
C ALA A 19 19.91 -8.98 0.00
N HIS A 20 19.09 -7.94 0.23
CA HIS A 20 18.52 -7.61 1.53
C HIS A 20 16.98 -7.49 1.49
N LEU A 21 16.35 -7.89 0.37
CA LEU A 21 14.89 -7.83 0.23
C LEU A 21 14.20 -8.65 1.32
N SER A 22 13.29 -8.01 2.02
CA SER A 22 12.38 -8.68 2.95
C SER A 22 11.08 -9.04 2.22
N GLN A 23 10.47 -10.15 2.62
CA GLN A 23 9.11 -10.52 2.23
C GLN A 23 8.04 -9.59 2.85
N ILE A 24 8.45 -8.74 3.80
CA ILE A 24 7.59 -7.75 4.45
C ILE A 24 7.93 -6.37 3.90
N VAL A 25 6.91 -5.72 3.35
CA VAL A 25 6.97 -4.36 2.83
C VAL A 25 6.09 -3.46 3.69
N SER A 26 6.61 -2.31 4.11
CA SER A 26 5.82 -1.30 4.80
C SER A 26 5.38 -0.23 3.78
N ILE A 27 4.09 0.06 3.75
CA ILE A 27 3.49 1.08 2.86
C ILE A 27 2.93 2.18 3.75
N SER A 28 3.38 3.41 3.52
CA SER A 28 2.89 4.60 4.22
C SER A 28 2.22 5.57 3.24
N SER A 29 1.23 6.31 3.73
CA SER A 29 0.52 7.38 3.03
C SER A 29 0.18 8.52 4.00
N PRO A 30 -0.12 9.74 3.50
CA PRO A 30 -0.63 10.83 4.35
C PRO A 30 -1.91 10.46 5.14
N ALA A 31 -2.71 9.51 4.65
CA ALA A 31 -3.97 9.05 5.24
C ALA A 31 -3.90 7.60 5.76
N ASN A 32 -2.81 7.24 6.44
CA ASN A 32 -2.49 5.90 6.90
C ASN A 32 -3.60 5.12 7.64
N GLU A 33 -4.34 5.76 8.54
CA GLU A 33 -5.43 5.10 9.25
C GLU A 33 -6.61 4.77 8.32
N LEU A 34 -6.90 5.67 7.37
CA LEU A 34 -7.93 5.45 6.36
C LEU A 34 -7.50 4.37 5.38
N LEU A 35 -6.21 4.33 5.02
CA LEU A 35 -5.63 3.28 4.20
C LEU A 35 -5.81 1.90 4.84
N GLN A 36 -5.51 1.75 6.13
CA GLN A 36 -5.72 0.50 6.85
C GLN A 36 -7.19 0.06 6.80
N LYS A 37 -8.12 0.97 7.12
CA LYS A 37 -9.57 0.69 7.09
C LYS A 37 -10.05 0.32 5.69
N HIS A 38 -9.54 1.00 4.65
CA HIS A 38 -9.88 0.75 3.26
C HIS A 38 -9.40 -0.65 2.81
N LEU A 39 -8.17 -1.02 3.15
CA LEU A 39 -7.60 -2.32 2.82
C LEU A 39 -8.36 -3.45 3.55
N LEU A 40 -8.68 -3.27 4.83
CA LEU A 40 -9.48 -4.25 5.58
C LEU A 40 -10.87 -4.45 4.96
N LYS A 41 -11.55 -3.36 4.56
CA LYS A 41 -12.87 -3.42 3.88
C LYS A 41 -12.79 -4.17 2.54
N ASN A 42 -11.64 -4.16 1.87
CA ASN A 42 -11.39 -4.87 0.63
C ASN A 42 -10.85 -6.30 0.82
N ASN A 43 -10.92 -6.82 2.06
CA ASN A 43 -10.46 -8.17 2.45
C ASN A 43 -8.94 -8.36 2.40
N PHE A 44 -8.16 -7.31 2.65
CA PHE A 44 -6.72 -7.42 2.90
C PHE A 44 -6.42 -7.43 4.40
N PHE A 45 -5.88 -8.54 4.89
CA PHE A 45 -5.46 -8.70 6.28
C PHE A 45 -3.98 -8.31 6.43
N LEU A 46 -3.72 -7.28 7.23
CA LEU A 46 -2.40 -6.68 7.38
C LEU A 46 -2.23 -6.06 8.76
N VAL A 47 -1.00 -5.69 9.08
CA VAL A 47 -0.67 -5.10 10.39
C VAL A 47 -0.36 -3.62 10.22
N TYR A 48 -0.94 -2.78 11.07
CA TYR A 48 -0.57 -1.38 11.19
C TYR A 48 0.53 -1.20 12.23
N ARG A 49 1.68 -0.64 11.84
CA ARG A 49 2.80 -0.31 12.75
C ARG A 49 3.59 0.87 12.21
N GLU A 50 4.10 1.70 13.13
CA GLU A 50 5.07 2.78 12.83
C GLU A 50 4.58 3.77 11.74
N GLY A 51 3.28 4.08 11.71
CA GLY A 51 2.74 4.99 10.70
C GLY A 51 2.74 4.39 9.30
N GLY A 52 2.41 3.10 9.17
CA GLY A 52 2.25 2.44 7.89
C GLY A 52 1.56 1.08 8.02
N VAL A 53 1.07 0.58 6.90
CA VAL A 53 0.55 -0.79 6.77
C VAL A 53 1.66 -1.71 6.31
N ARG A 54 1.91 -2.79 7.07
CA ARG A 54 2.89 -3.82 6.71
C ARG A 54 2.19 -4.96 5.99
N VAL A 55 2.62 -5.19 4.76
CA VAL A 55 2.15 -6.27 3.89
C VAL A 55 3.26 -7.32 3.85
N ALA A 56 2.94 -8.54 4.30
CA ALA A 56 3.83 -9.69 4.22
C ALA A 56 3.40 -10.57 3.06
N VAL A 57 4.15 -10.54 1.95
CA VAL A 57 3.92 -11.41 0.81
C VAL A 57 4.60 -12.74 1.09
N ASN A 58 3.83 -13.83 1.14
CA ASN A 58 4.34 -15.15 1.48
C ASN A 58 3.99 -16.18 0.38
N PHE A 59 4.41 -17.43 0.59
CA PHE A 59 4.21 -18.52 -0.37
C PHE A 59 2.75 -18.79 -0.75
N TYR A 60 1.79 -18.43 0.12
CA TYR A 60 0.37 -18.61 -0.15
C TYR A 60 -0.24 -17.49 -0.98
N ASN A 61 0.53 -16.42 -1.26
CA ASN A 61 0.07 -15.34 -2.09
C ASN A 61 0.33 -15.61 -3.58
N THR A 62 -0.63 -15.23 -4.40
CA THR A 62 -0.51 -15.32 -5.86
C THR A 62 -0.16 -13.96 -6.47
N PRO A 63 0.49 -13.91 -7.64
CA PRO A 63 0.71 -12.65 -8.35
C PRO A 63 -0.58 -11.84 -8.58
N ALA A 64 -1.70 -12.52 -8.86
CA ALA A 64 -3.00 -11.87 -9.05
C ALA A 64 -3.51 -11.15 -7.78
N GLU A 65 -3.19 -11.65 -6.58
CA GLU A 65 -3.52 -10.97 -5.33
C GLU A 65 -2.68 -9.71 -5.11
N ILE A 66 -1.42 -9.74 -5.57
CA ILE A 66 -0.54 -8.57 -5.54
C ILE A 66 -1.06 -7.51 -6.52
N ASP A 67 -1.46 -7.91 -7.73
CA ASP A 67 -2.07 -7.01 -8.71
C ASP A 67 -3.35 -6.37 -8.15
N ARG A 68 -4.22 -7.17 -7.52
CA ARG A 68 -5.43 -6.69 -6.85
C ARG A 68 -5.11 -5.70 -5.72
N LEU A 69 -4.06 -5.94 -4.93
CA LEU A 69 -3.61 -5.01 -3.90
C LEU A 69 -3.22 -3.66 -4.52
N ILE A 70 -2.45 -3.68 -5.60
CA ILE A 70 -2.03 -2.48 -6.32
C ILE A 70 -3.25 -1.70 -6.83
N GLU A 71 -4.24 -2.37 -7.41
CA GLU A 71 -5.48 -1.75 -7.88
C GLU A 71 -6.25 -1.06 -6.75
N VAL A 72 -6.41 -1.73 -5.59
CA VAL A 72 -7.10 -1.16 -4.43
C VAL A 72 -6.34 0.06 -3.86
N LEU A 73 -5.01 0.02 -3.84
CA LEU A 73 -4.19 1.17 -3.46
C LEU A 73 -4.42 2.36 -4.42
N GLN A 74 -4.47 2.11 -5.73
CA GLN A 74 -4.75 3.16 -6.71
C GLN A 74 -6.16 3.74 -6.57
N GLN A 75 -7.16 2.91 -6.27
CA GLN A 75 -8.53 3.37 -5.99
C GLN A 75 -8.58 4.27 -4.76
N PHE A 76 -7.92 3.87 -3.67
CA PHE A 76 -7.80 4.67 -2.46
C PHE A 76 -7.17 6.04 -2.74
N LYS A 77 -6.04 6.07 -3.48
CA LYS A 77 -5.38 7.32 -3.88
C LYS A 77 -6.33 8.25 -4.64
N LYS A 78 -7.09 7.73 -5.62
CA LYS A 78 -8.06 8.52 -6.39
C LYS A 78 -9.14 9.12 -5.50
N GLN A 79 -9.66 8.34 -4.53
CA GLN A 79 -10.68 8.80 -3.59
C GLN A 79 -10.13 9.94 -2.72
N GLU A 80 -8.98 9.76 -2.10
CA GLU A 80 -8.41 10.76 -1.18
C GLU A 80 -7.99 12.05 -1.90
N LEU A 81 -7.41 11.95 -3.11
CA LEU A 81 -7.06 13.13 -3.90
C LEU A 81 -8.32 13.88 -4.40
N SER A 82 -9.41 13.18 -4.72
CA SER A 82 -10.67 13.83 -5.09
C SER A 82 -11.31 14.60 -3.94
N VAL A 83 -11.19 14.08 -2.70
CA VAL A 83 -11.70 14.73 -1.48
C VAL A 83 -10.84 15.94 -1.10
N ALA A 84 -9.52 15.87 -1.27
CA ALA A 84 -8.62 17.00 -1.00
C ALA A 84 -8.82 18.21 -1.94
N THR A 85 -9.44 17.99 -3.11
CA THR A 85 -9.63 19.04 -4.13
C THR A 85 -10.98 19.76 -4.01
N GLN A 86 -11.89 19.31 -3.14
CA GLN A 86 -13.16 20.00 -2.87
C GLN A 86 -13.03 20.88 -1.62
N PRO A 87 -13.04 22.23 -1.74
CA PRO A 87 -13.07 23.10 -0.58
C PRO A 87 -14.40 22.93 0.16
N ARG A 88 -14.33 22.76 1.48
CA ARG A 88 -15.48 22.85 2.38
C ARG A 88 -16.04 24.26 2.44
#